data_AF-A0A353NPW7-F1
#
_entry.id   AF-A0A353NPW7-F1
#
_cell.length_a   1.000
_cell.length_b   1.000
_cell.length_c   1.000
_cell.angle_alpha   90.00
_cell.angle_beta   90.00
_cell.angle_gamma   90.00
#
_symmetry.space_group_name_H-M   'P 1'
#
loop_
_entity.id
_entity.type
_entity.pdbx_description
1 polymer ?
#
loop_
_entity_poly.entity_id
_entity_poly.type
_entity_poly.pdbx_seq_one_letter_code
_entity_poly.pdbx_strand_id
1 'polypeptide(L)'
;MSKIEDFGRPEILTLDSYVPGKPIEEVEREFGITGVIKLASNENPLGPSPAVIESLKEAAPSVFNYPDSNCFKLKKEIAPLFGLSADHFVFGNGADELIKMIGETFLNPNDEIIYGWPTFSEYIFVSKLMGAKPCA
;
A
#
# COMPACT_ATOMS: atom_id res chain seq x y z
N MET A 1 -9.85 11.38 31.44
CA MET A 1 -9.30 11.45 30.07
C MET A 1 -10.44 11.11 29.13
N SER A 2 -10.67 11.91 28.11
CA SER A 2 -11.57 11.56 27.02
C SER A 2 -11.05 10.33 26.28
N LYS A 3 -11.96 9.50 25.78
CA LYS A 3 -11.61 8.27 25.06
C LYS A 3 -11.69 8.50 23.55
N ILE A 4 -11.10 7.61 22.75
CA ILE A 4 -11.08 7.77 21.28
C ILE A 4 -12.50 7.72 20.69
N GLU A 5 -13.40 7.02 21.36
CA GLU A 5 -14.82 6.89 21.05
C GLU A 5 -15.58 8.23 21.13
N ASP A 6 -15.04 9.22 21.85
CA ASP A 6 -15.66 10.52 22.02
C ASP A 6 -15.42 11.46 20.82
N PHE A 7 -14.44 11.16 19.95
CA PHE A 7 -14.02 12.04 18.84
C PHE A 7 -13.75 11.32 17.51
N GLY A 8 -13.41 10.04 17.57
CA GLY A 8 -13.11 9.23 16.40
C GLY A 8 -14.38 8.86 15.64
N ARG A 9 -14.24 8.67 14.33
CA ARG A 9 -15.30 8.06 13.52
C ARG A 9 -15.64 6.67 14.06
N PRO A 10 -16.93 6.30 14.14
CA PRO A 10 -17.32 4.99 14.68
C PRO A 10 -16.73 3.83 13.89
N GLU A 11 -16.48 4.00 12.59
CA GLU A 11 -15.85 3.01 11.73
C GLU A 11 -14.47 2.56 12.23
N ILE A 12 -13.67 3.46 12.81
CA ILE A 12 -12.33 3.16 13.31
C ILE A 12 -12.37 2.10 14.42
N LEU A 13 -13.45 2.06 15.19
CA LEU A 13 -13.63 1.11 16.29
C LEU A 13 -13.93 -0.32 15.79
N THR A 14 -14.21 -0.49 14.50
CA THR A 14 -14.48 -1.78 13.86
C THR A 14 -13.27 -2.40 13.17
N LEU A 15 -12.16 -1.65 13.10
CA LEU A 15 -10.93 -2.04 12.45
C LEU A 15 -10.09 -2.91 13.38
N ASP A 16 -9.58 -4.01 12.81
CA ASP A 16 -8.57 -4.83 13.45
C ASP A 16 -7.20 -4.20 13.23
N SER A 17 -6.33 -4.24 14.23
CA SER A 17 -4.95 -3.78 14.07
C SER A 17 -4.25 -4.61 13.00
N TYR A 18 -3.58 -3.94 12.06
CA TYR A 18 -2.74 -4.62 11.09
C TYR A 18 -1.59 -5.34 11.81
N VAL A 19 -1.41 -6.63 11.49
CA VAL A 19 -0.31 -7.45 11.98
C VAL A 19 0.68 -7.65 10.85
N PRO A 20 1.75 -6.84 10.76
CA PRO A 20 2.77 -7.01 9.74
C PRO A 20 3.53 -8.33 9.94
N GLY A 21 4.11 -8.84 8.85
CA GLY A 21 5.11 -9.90 8.94
C GLY A 21 6.32 -9.43 9.77
N LYS A 22 6.84 -10.29 10.64
CA LYS A 22 7.97 -9.95 11.52
C LYS A 22 9.22 -9.60 10.69
N PRO A 23 9.92 -8.48 11.01
CA PRO A 23 11.23 -8.19 10.45
C PRO A 23 12.26 -9.27 10.78
N ILE A 24 13.29 -9.39 9.94
CA ILE A 24 14.39 -10.37 10.11
C ILE A 24 15.03 -10.20 11.49
N GLU A 25 15.34 -8.96 11.86
CA GLU A 25 16.03 -8.60 13.09
C GLU A 25 15.17 -8.88 14.34
N GLU A 26 13.84 -8.83 14.21
CA GLU A 26 12.93 -9.21 15.28
C GLU A 26 12.93 -10.72 15.49
N VAL A 27 12.86 -11.50 14.40
CA VAL A 27 12.92 -12.97 14.45
C VAL A 27 14.26 -13.44 15.03
N GLU A 28 15.37 -12.88 14.57
CA GLU A 28 16.70 -13.24 15.07
C GLU A 28 16.85 -12.96 16.57
N ARG A 29 16.38 -11.80 17.04
CA ARG A 29 16.42 -11.43 18.46
C ARG A 29 15.52 -12.32 19.33
N GLU A 30 14.33 -12.65 18.85
CA GLU A 30 13.35 -13.46 19.59
C GLU A 30 13.82 -14.91 19.77
N PHE A 31 14.39 -15.51 18.73
CA PHE A 31 14.78 -16.91 18.74
C PHE A 31 16.27 -17.14 19.04
N GLY A 32 17.09 -16.09 19.15
CA GLY A 32 18.53 -16.21 19.36
C GLY A 32 19.26 -16.89 18.18
N ILE A 33 18.71 -16.75 16.98
CA ILE A 33 19.25 -17.35 15.75
C ILE A 33 19.89 -16.28 14.86
N THR A 34 20.62 -16.72 13.84
CA THR A 34 21.18 -15.86 12.80
C THR A 34 20.94 -16.48 11.43
N GLY A 35 20.97 -15.68 10.37
CA GLY A 35 20.85 -16.16 9.00
C GLY A 35 19.43 -16.52 8.62
N VAL A 36 18.45 -15.77 9.13
CA VAL A 36 17.03 -15.95 8.78
C VAL A 36 16.83 -15.78 7.28
N ILE A 37 16.15 -16.75 6.66
CA ILE A 37 15.74 -16.70 5.25
C ILE A 37 14.30 -16.18 5.20
N LYS A 38 14.10 -14.98 4.67
CA LYS A 38 12.78 -14.34 4.59
C LYS A 38 12.01 -14.78 3.34
N LEU A 39 10.87 -15.45 3.54
CA LEU A 39 9.98 -15.95 2.47
C LEU A 39 8.49 -15.62 2.76
N ALA A 40 8.22 -14.55 3.51
CA ALA A 40 6.90 -14.31 4.13
C ALA A 40 6.10 -13.14 3.52
N SER A 41 6.66 -12.37 2.58
CA SER A 41 6.08 -11.09 2.14
C SER A 41 6.04 -10.90 0.62
N ASN A 42 6.16 -11.98 -0.17
CA ASN A 42 6.17 -11.93 -1.64
C ASN A 42 7.24 -10.99 -2.23
N GLU A 43 8.32 -10.73 -1.48
CA GLU A 43 9.45 -9.90 -1.92
C GLU A 43 10.22 -10.63 -3.03
N ASN A 44 10.75 -9.87 -3.99
CA ASN A 44 11.58 -10.44 -5.05
C ASN A 44 13.00 -10.75 -4.49
N PRO A 45 13.42 -12.02 -4.43
CA PRO A 45 14.71 -12.40 -3.85
C PRO A 45 15.92 -11.94 -4.67
N LEU A 46 15.72 -11.52 -5.92
CA LEU A 46 16.78 -11.00 -6.79
C LEU A 46 17.14 -9.54 -6.47
N GLY A 47 16.31 -8.85 -5.69
CA GLY A 47 16.42 -7.41 -5.49
C GLY A 47 16.02 -6.60 -6.73
N PRO A 48 16.22 -5.27 -6.71
CA PRO A 48 15.92 -4.40 -7.84
C PRO A 48 16.98 -4.57 -8.96
N SER A 49 16.61 -4.13 -10.18
CA SER A 49 17.56 -4.05 -11.30
C SER A 49 18.77 -3.17 -10.94
N PRO A 50 20.00 -3.51 -11.38
CA PRO A 50 21.17 -2.66 -11.21
C PRO A 50 20.98 -1.23 -11.73
N ALA A 51 20.21 -1.04 -12.81
CA ALA A 51 19.90 0.28 -13.34
C ALA A 51 19.06 1.14 -12.38
N VAL A 52 18.20 0.51 -11.57
CA VAL A 52 17.43 1.20 -10.52
C VAL A 52 18.38 1.65 -9.40
N ILE A 53 19.32 0.79 -9.00
CA ILE A 53 20.31 1.14 -7.97
C ILE A 53 21.14 2.36 -8.39
N GLU A 54 21.63 2.40 -9.63
CA GLU A 54 22.37 3.56 -10.14
C GLU A 54 21.49 4.82 -10.21
N SER A 55 20.25 4.70 -10.69
CA SER A 55 19.30 5.82 -10.74
C SER A 55 19.01 6.41 -9.35
N LEU A 56 18.89 5.56 -8.32
CA LEU A 56 18.70 6.00 -6.94
C LEU A 56 19.93 6.75 -6.40
N LYS A 57 21.15 6.29 -6.70
CA LYS A 57 22.39 6.98 -6.33
C LYS A 57 22.48 8.36 -6.99
N GLU A 58 22.15 8.45 -8.27
CA GLU A 58 22.13 9.71 -9.02
C GLU A 58 21.07 10.69 -8.50
N ALA A 59 19.91 10.18 -8.08
CA ALA A 59 18.82 11.00 -7.54
C ALA A 59 19.08 11.47 -6.10
N ALA A 60 19.87 10.73 -5.32
CA ALA A 60 20.09 10.96 -3.89
C ALA A 60 20.48 12.41 -3.51
N PRO A 61 21.34 13.14 -4.26
CA PRO A 61 21.65 14.53 -3.95
C PRO A 61 20.47 15.49 -4.07
N SER A 62 19.40 15.12 -4.78
CA SER A 62 18.28 16.01 -5.11
C SER A 62 17.01 15.79 -4.27
N VAL A 63 17.01 14.81 -3.35
CA VAL A 63 15.82 14.38 -2.58
C VAL A 63 15.25 15.43 -1.64
N PHE A 64 15.96 16.55 -1.42
CA PHE A 64 15.47 17.68 -0.64
C PHE A 64 14.43 18.53 -1.40
N ASN A 65 14.28 18.32 -2.71
CA ASN A 65 13.27 18.97 -3.52
C ASN A 65 12.00 18.13 -3.58
N TYR A 66 10.84 18.80 -3.66
CA TYR A 66 9.60 18.11 -3.97
C TYR A 66 9.68 17.42 -5.35
N PRO A 67 9.15 16.19 -5.48
CA PRO A 67 9.06 15.52 -6.76
C PRO A 67 8.00 16.18 -7.65
N ASP A 68 8.01 15.82 -8.94
CA ASP A 68 6.89 16.12 -9.83
C ASP A 68 5.64 15.34 -9.38
N SER A 69 4.64 16.07 -8.87
CA SER A 69 3.41 15.51 -8.32
C SER A 69 2.53 14.82 -9.36
N ASN A 70 2.72 15.08 -10.66
CA ASN A 70 1.95 14.44 -11.73
C ASN A 70 2.64 13.20 -12.31
N CYS A 71 3.87 12.89 -11.87
CA CYS A 71 4.70 11.81 -12.41
C CYS A 71 4.80 11.86 -13.95
N PHE A 72 4.93 13.06 -14.54
CA PHE A 72 4.82 13.31 -15.98
C PHE A 72 5.76 12.41 -16.79
N LYS A 73 7.04 12.34 -16.39
CA LYS A 73 8.03 11.50 -17.07
C LYS A 73 7.64 10.02 -17.02
N LEU A 74 7.20 9.53 -15.86
CA LEU A 74 6.80 8.14 -15.70
C LEU A 74 5.57 7.81 -16.57
N LYS A 75 4.52 8.66 -16.56
CA LYS A 75 3.35 8.52 -17.44
C LYS A 75 3.75 8.39 -18.91
N LYS A 76 4.65 9.27 -19.37
CA LYS A 76 5.12 9.30 -20.75
C LYS A 76 5.79 8.00 -21.17
N GLU A 77 6.60 7.39 -20.29
CA GLU A 77 7.33 6.16 -20.61
C GLU A 77 6.44 4.91 -20.52
N ILE A 78 5.50 4.83 -19.57
CA ILE A 78 4.66 3.63 -19.40
C ILE A 78 3.47 3.58 -20.37
N ALA A 79 2.92 4.72 -20.76
CA ALA A 79 1.69 4.78 -21.55
C ALA A 79 1.78 3.99 -22.88
N PRO A 80 2.88 4.09 -23.67
CA PRO A 80 3.05 3.29 -24.87
C PRO A 80 3.10 1.77 -24.63
N LEU A 81 3.60 1.31 -23.46
CA LEU A 81 3.71 -0.12 -23.15
C LEU A 81 2.33 -0.81 -23.06
N PHE A 82 1.29 -0.04 -22.74
CA PHE A 82 -0.09 -0.51 -22.64
C PHE A 82 -0.98 -0.04 -23.80
N GLY A 83 -0.45 0.75 -24.74
CA GLY A 83 -1.23 1.35 -25.83
C GLY A 83 -2.30 2.35 -25.35
N LEU A 84 -2.08 3.00 -24.21
CA LEU A 84 -3.01 3.96 -23.58
C LEU A 84 -2.44 5.38 -23.62
N SER A 85 -3.29 6.40 -23.39
CA SER A 85 -2.82 7.78 -23.16
C SER A 85 -2.38 7.98 -21.71
N ALA A 86 -1.55 9.01 -21.46
CA ALA A 86 -1.07 9.35 -20.12
C ALA A 86 -2.21 9.59 -19.10
N ASP A 87 -3.39 10.04 -19.55
CA ASP A 87 -4.55 10.33 -18.70
C ASP A 87 -5.22 9.08 -18.13
N HIS A 88 -4.86 7.88 -18.61
CA HIS A 88 -5.34 6.62 -18.07
C HIS A 88 -4.54 6.14 -16.85
N PHE A 89 -3.51 6.87 -16.43
CA PHE A 89 -2.61 6.46 -15.35
C PHE A 89 -2.70 7.38 -14.13
N VAL A 90 -2.89 6.74 -12.98
CA VAL A 90 -2.77 7.34 -11.64
C VAL A 90 -1.68 6.59 -10.89
N PHE A 91 -0.83 7.32 -10.17
CA PHE A 91 0.23 6.75 -9.34
C PHE A 91 -0.04 7.06 -7.88
N GLY A 92 0.20 6.06 -7.03
CA GLY A 92 0.23 6.18 -5.58
C GLY A 92 1.52 5.59 -5.03
N ASN A 93 1.77 5.81 -3.75
CA ASN A 93 2.85 5.23 -2.99
C ASN A 93 2.52 3.77 -2.58
N GLY A 94 2.37 2.93 -3.60
CA GLY A 94 1.91 1.54 -3.46
C GLY A 94 0.45 1.35 -3.81
N ALA A 95 0.07 0.09 -4.08
CA ALA A 95 -1.29 -0.26 -4.48
C ALA A 95 -2.31 -0.03 -3.34
N ASP A 96 -1.91 -0.18 -2.09
CA ASP A 96 -2.77 0.02 -0.91
C ASP A 96 -3.35 1.44 -0.88
N GLU A 97 -2.53 2.46 -1.17
CA GLU A 97 -3.01 3.85 -1.29
C GLU A 97 -4.04 3.99 -2.41
N LEU A 98 -3.82 3.35 -3.55
CA LEU A 98 -4.76 3.41 -4.68
C LEU A 98 -6.07 2.69 -4.35
N ILE A 99 -6.03 1.55 -3.65
CA ILE A 99 -7.23 0.85 -3.17
C ILE A 99 -8.02 1.75 -2.21
N LYS A 100 -7.33 2.40 -1.27
CA LYS A 100 -7.96 3.37 -0.36
C LYS A 100 -8.55 4.56 -1.13
N MET A 101 -7.84 5.11 -2.11
CA MET A 101 -8.33 6.22 -2.95
C MET A 101 -9.59 5.84 -3.72
N ILE A 102 -9.67 4.61 -4.25
CA ILE A 102 -10.90 4.08 -4.86
C ILE A 102 -12.02 4.03 -3.82
N GLY A 103 -11.73 3.54 -2.62
CA GLY A 103 -12.69 3.51 -1.51
C GLY A 103 -13.23 4.90 -1.17
N GLU A 104 -12.35 5.88 -1.00
CA GLU A 104 -12.69 7.28 -0.70
C GLU A 104 -13.49 7.96 -1.83
N THR A 105 -13.30 7.50 -3.07
CA THR A 105 -13.97 8.07 -4.25
C THR A 105 -15.39 7.54 -4.42
N PHE A 106 -15.63 6.26 -4.11
CA PHE A 106 -16.87 5.57 -4.51
C PHE A 106 -17.73 5.03 -3.37
N LEU A 107 -17.18 4.79 -2.17
CA LEU A 107 -17.90 4.10 -1.12
C LEU A 107 -18.60 5.07 -0.16
N ASN A 108 -19.86 4.76 0.13
CA ASN A 108 -20.65 5.37 1.17
C ASN A 108 -20.94 4.37 2.30
N PRO A 109 -21.30 4.86 3.50
CA PRO A 109 -21.73 3.99 4.58
C PRO A 109 -22.88 3.06 4.16
N ASN A 110 -22.74 1.78 4.49
CA ASN A 110 -23.64 0.67 4.15
C ASN A 110 -23.60 0.15 2.72
N ASP A 111 -22.78 0.71 1.82
CA ASP A 111 -22.52 0.07 0.53
C ASP A 111 -21.92 -1.32 0.73
N GLU A 112 -22.16 -2.24 -0.21
CA GLU A 112 -21.62 -3.60 -0.15
C GLU A 112 -20.40 -3.73 -1.06
N ILE A 113 -19.31 -4.32 -0.55
CA ILE A 113 -18.13 -4.67 -1.33
C ILE A 113 -18.05 -6.18 -1.44
N ILE A 114 -18.17 -6.69 -2.66
CA ILE A 114 -18.04 -8.11 -2.96
C ILE A 114 -16.57 -8.44 -3.23
N TYR A 115 -16.03 -9.44 -2.54
CA TYR A 115 -14.66 -9.93 -2.75
C TYR A 115 -14.58 -11.45 -2.55
N GLY A 116 -13.59 -12.11 -3.15
CA GLY A 116 -13.40 -13.56 -2.95
C GLY A 116 -12.78 -13.88 -1.60
N TRP A 117 -13.08 -15.04 -1.00
CA TRP A 117 -12.49 -15.46 0.27
C TRP A 117 -11.75 -16.80 0.16
N PRO A 118 -10.46 -16.90 0.57
CA PRO A 118 -9.61 -15.84 1.14
C PRO A 118 -9.03 -14.88 0.08
N THR A 119 -8.72 -13.64 0.48
CA THR A 119 -8.09 -12.62 -0.39
C THR A 119 -7.23 -11.64 0.42
N PHE A 120 -6.77 -10.58 -0.23
CA PHE A 120 -6.00 -9.50 0.38
C PHE A 120 -6.82 -8.71 1.40
N SER A 121 -6.27 -8.55 2.62
CA SER A 121 -6.96 -7.92 3.75
C SER A 121 -7.30 -6.45 3.54
N GLU A 122 -6.58 -5.76 2.65
CA GLU A 122 -6.77 -4.33 2.39
C GLU A 122 -8.17 -4.01 1.85
N TYR A 123 -8.78 -4.93 1.07
CA TYR A 123 -10.15 -4.75 0.60
C TYR A 123 -11.15 -4.67 1.75
N ILE A 124 -10.98 -5.51 2.77
CA ILE A 124 -11.83 -5.54 3.97
C ILE A 124 -11.56 -4.30 4.82
N PHE A 125 -10.28 -3.93 4.97
CA PHE A 125 -9.86 -2.74 5.72
C PHE A 125 -10.49 -1.46 5.15
N VAL A 126 -10.32 -1.20 3.85
CA VAL A 126 -10.88 -0.01 3.19
C VAL A 126 -12.40 -0.02 3.24
N SER A 127 -13.05 -1.18 3.09
CA SER A 127 -14.51 -1.31 3.24
C SER A 127 -14.97 -0.82 4.62
N LYS A 128 -14.40 -1.39 5.69
CA LYS A 128 -14.75 -1.04 7.06
C LYS A 128 -14.43 0.42 7.37
N LEU A 129 -13.28 0.93 6.91
CA LEU A 129 -12.86 2.33 7.10
C LEU A 129 -13.86 3.32 6.49
N MET A 130 -14.48 2.97 5.37
CA MET A 130 -15.50 3.77 4.70
C MET A 130 -16.92 3.53 5.25
N GLY A 131 -17.09 2.64 6.23
CA GLY A 131 -18.40 2.27 6.78
C GLY A 131 -19.22 1.36 5.85
N ALA A 132 -18.58 0.83 4.81
CA ALA A 132 -19.15 -0.15 3.91
C ALA A 132 -19.10 -1.56 4.53
N LYS A 133 -19.87 -2.48 3.94
CA LYS A 133 -20.02 -3.85 4.38
C LYS A 133 -19.19 -4.77 3.48
N PRO A 134 -18.11 -5.38 4.01
CA PRO A 134 -17.39 -6.42 3.29
C PRO A 134 -18.26 -7.69 3.20
N CYS A 135 -18.52 -8.17 1.99
CA CYS A 135 -19.33 -9.34 1.67
C CYS A 135 -18.50 -10.35 0.87
N ALA A 136 -18.33 -11.56 1.41
CA ALA A 136 -17.61 -12.67 0.80
C ALA A 136 -18.52 -13.61 -0.01
#